data_AF-X1H7U4-F1
#
_entry.id   AF-X1H7U4-F1
#
_cell.length_a   1.000
_cell.length_b   1.000
_cell.length_c   1.000
_cell.angle_alpha   90.00
_cell.angle_beta   90.00
_cell.angle_gamma   90.00
#
_symmetry.space_group_name_H-M   'P 1'
#
loop_
_entity.id
_entity.type
_entity.pdbx_description
1 polymer ?
#
loop_
_entity_poly.entity_id
_entity_poly.type
_entity_poly.pdbx_seq_one_letter_code
_entity_poly.pdbx_strand_id
1 'polypeptide(L)'
;MAHMTNDMTAVRRACAFGVIAGFDAVFLFSATLIFMLTLNVKLTLYALIPLPIIALISLFFVRVLFRKFKSVQESFSLLTEKVREMISGIKIIQAFQQEEPESKNFDNLSQEYLGKNISLIKIWGTMFPLIFLFAEIGMAIILWVGGQQVILNELTTGELVAFLSY
;
A
#
# COMPACT_ATOMS: atom_id res chain seq x y z
N MET A 1 5.81 14.96 -25.86
CA MET A 1 4.36 14.92 -25.57
C MET A 1 4.00 13.81 -24.58
N ALA A 2 4.34 12.53 -24.83
CA ALA A 2 4.00 11.42 -23.91
C ALA A 2 4.52 11.59 -22.47
N HIS A 3 5.78 12.00 -22.27
CA HIS A 3 6.32 12.30 -20.93
C HIS A 3 5.58 13.47 -20.26
N MET A 4 5.40 14.59 -20.97
CA MET A 4 4.65 15.75 -20.47
C MET A 4 3.21 15.40 -20.06
N THR A 5 2.49 14.61 -20.85
CA THR A 5 1.11 14.19 -20.54
C THR A 5 1.06 13.20 -19.37
N ASN A 6 2.01 12.25 -19.31
CA ASN A 6 2.06 11.26 -18.24
C ASN A 6 2.48 11.90 -16.90
N ASP A 7 3.47 12.78 -16.93
CA ASP A 7 3.97 13.51 -15.77
C ASP A 7 2.92 14.50 -15.27
N MET A 8 2.25 15.23 -16.17
CA MET A 8 1.14 16.11 -15.79
C MET A 8 -0.02 15.33 -15.14
N THR A 9 -0.30 14.11 -15.62
CA THR A 9 -1.31 13.24 -15.00
C THR A 9 -0.85 12.70 -13.64
N ALA A 10 0.42 12.36 -13.49
CA ALA A 10 1.01 11.93 -12.22
C ALA A 10 0.99 13.05 -11.18
N VAL A 11 1.44 14.25 -11.53
CA VAL A 11 1.38 15.45 -10.66
C VAL A 11 -0.05 15.78 -10.30
N ARG A 12 -0.97 15.78 -11.28
CA ARG A 12 -2.41 16.01 -10.99
C ARG A 12 -2.96 14.99 -10.00
N ARG A 13 -2.64 13.70 -10.15
CA ARG A 13 -3.09 12.65 -9.21
C ARG A 13 -2.47 12.84 -7.83
N ALA A 14 -1.17 13.14 -7.76
CA ALA A 14 -0.49 13.39 -6.50
C ALA A 14 -1.07 14.61 -5.77
N CYS A 15 -1.31 15.72 -6.47
CA CYS A 15 -1.91 16.91 -5.87
C CYS A 15 -3.38 16.68 -5.53
N ALA A 16 -4.20 16.11 -6.43
CA ALA A 16 -5.62 15.92 -6.17
C ALA A 16 -5.87 14.91 -5.04
N PHE A 17 -5.39 13.67 -5.20
CA PHE A 17 -5.63 12.63 -4.20
C PHE A 17 -4.76 12.81 -2.96
N GLY A 18 -3.52 13.25 -3.10
CA GLY A 18 -2.61 13.42 -1.97
C GLY A 18 -3.02 14.57 -1.05
N VAL A 19 -3.49 15.70 -1.60
CA VAL A 19 -3.97 16.82 -0.77
C VAL A 19 -5.28 16.44 -0.08
N ILE A 20 -6.23 15.82 -0.79
CA ILE A 20 -7.49 15.37 -0.17
C ILE A 20 -7.21 14.35 0.92
N ALA A 21 -6.43 13.31 0.63
CA ALA A 21 -6.10 12.29 1.63
C ALA A 21 -5.30 12.86 2.81
N GLY A 22 -4.40 13.81 2.57
CA GLY A 22 -3.67 14.50 3.63
C GLY A 22 -4.58 15.37 4.51
N PHE A 23 -5.51 16.09 3.89
CA PHE A 23 -6.52 16.86 4.61
C PHE A 23 -7.42 15.95 5.43
N ASP A 24 -8.00 14.91 4.84
CA ASP A 24 -8.84 13.93 5.53
C ASP A 24 -8.07 13.28 6.68
N ALA A 25 -6.81 12.87 6.45
CA ALA A 25 -5.99 12.25 7.47
C ALA A 25 -5.73 13.18 8.66
N VAL A 26 -5.55 14.48 8.45
CA VAL A 26 -5.34 15.43 9.57
C VAL A 26 -6.68 15.81 10.21
N PHE A 27 -7.66 16.20 9.39
CA PHE A 27 -8.95 16.71 9.84
C PHE A 27 -9.79 15.63 10.51
N LEU A 28 -10.01 14.47 9.86
CA LEU A 28 -10.81 13.39 10.44
C LEU A 28 -10.11 12.80 11.65
N PHE A 29 -8.80 12.58 11.61
CA PHE A 29 -8.07 12.06 12.77
C PHE A 29 -8.17 13.01 13.96
N SER A 30 -7.93 14.32 13.77
CA SER A 30 -8.01 15.29 14.86
C SER A 30 -9.44 15.45 15.39
N ALA A 31 -10.45 15.55 14.52
CA ALA A 31 -11.85 15.64 14.93
C ALA A 31 -12.28 14.39 15.72
N THR A 32 -11.97 13.20 15.21
CA THR A 32 -12.28 11.91 15.84
C THR A 32 -11.60 11.80 17.21
N LEU A 33 -10.32 12.13 17.28
CA LEU A 33 -9.56 12.11 18.53
C LEU A 33 -10.14 13.08 19.57
N ILE A 34 -10.52 14.30 19.15
CA ILE A 34 -11.16 15.28 20.04
C ILE A 34 -12.48 14.72 20.58
N PHE A 35 -13.36 14.19 19.71
CA PHE A 35 -14.63 13.63 20.15
C PHE A 35 -14.45 12.43 21.10
N MET A 36 -13.57 11.50 20.77
CA MET A 36 -13.28 10.35 21.64
C MET A 36 -12.76 10.80 23.01
N LEU A 37 -11.82 11.76 23.05
CA LEU A 37 -11.28 12.30 24.30
C LEU A 37 -12.34 13.01 25.14
N THR A 38 -13.30 13.70 24.51
CA THR A 38 -14.42 14.35 25.24
C THR A 38 -15.39 13.35 25.85
N LEU A 39 -15.56 12.18 25.25
CA LEU A 39 -16.44 11.14 25.76
C LEU A 39 -15.77 10.30 26.85
N ASN A 40 -14.60 9.70 26.54
CA ASN A 40 -13.90 8.85 27.50
C ASN A 40 -12.40 8.75 27.17
N VAL A 41 -11.58 9.43 27.96
CA VAL A 41 -10.11 9.45 27.79
C VAL A 41 -9.51 8.04 27.91
N LYS A 42 -9.98 7.22 28.85
CA LYS A 42 -9.42 5.89 29.11
C LYS A 42 -9.70 4.93 27.95
N LEU A 43 -10.94 4.92 27.43
CA LEU A 43 -11.32 4.12 26.27
C LEU A 43 -10.62 4.58 25.00
N THR A 44 -10.42 5.89 24.84
CA THR A 44 -9.63 6.46 23.74
C THR A 44 -8.20 5.95 23.74
N LEU A 45 -7.52 5.91 24.90
CA LEU A 45 -6.16 5.39 24.98
C LEU A 45 -6.08 3.92 24.55
N TYR A 46 -7.09 3.11 24.88
CA TYR A 46 -7.19 1.73 24.38
C TYR A 46 -7.39 1.66 22.87
N ALA A 47 -8.26 2.52 22.31
CA ALA A 47 -8.48 2.62 20.86
C ALA A 47 -7.22 3.04 20.09
N LEU A 48 -6.31 3.80 20.71
CA LEU A 48 -5.06 4.22 20.10
C LEU A 48 -3.97 3.13 20.07
N ILE A 49 -4.09 2.03 20.84
CA ILE A 49 -3.04 0.98 20.95
C ILE A 49 -2.66 0.35 19.60
N PRO A 50 -3.61 0.02 18.70
CA PRO A 50 -3.26 -0.58 17.40
C PRO A 50 -2.57 0.40 16.45
N LEU A 51 -2.78 1.71 16.60
CA LEU A 51 -2.27 2.72 15.64
C LEU A 51 -0.73 2.71 15.53
N PRO A 52 0.06 2.74 16.61
CA PRO A 52 1.51 2.58 16.52
C PRO A 52 1.95 1.31 15.79
N ILE A 53 1.24 0.20 15.99
CA ILE A 53 1.56 -1.07 15.34
C ILE A 53 1.28 -0.98 13.83
N ILE A 54 0.11 -0.47 13.45
CA ILE A 54 -0.26 -0.23 12.05
C ILE A 54 0.73 0.72 11.38
N ALA A 55 1.15 1.79 12.06
CA ALA A 55 2.13 2.74 11.55
C ALA A 55 3.50 2.08 11.31
N LEU A 56 3.99 1.27 12.26
CA LEU A 56 5.26 0.55 12.11
C LEU A 56 5.21 -0.47 10.96
N ILE A 57 4.13 -1.24 10.86
CA ILE A 57 3.88 -2.17 9.75
C ILE A 57 3.90 -1.41 8.43
N SER A 58 3.14 -0.32 8.32
CA SER A 58 3.06 0.49 7.11
C SER A 58 4.43 1.04 6.69
N LEU A 59 5.20 1.59 7.63
CA LEU A 59 6.54 2.11 7.36
C LEU A 59 7.52 1.02 6.89
N PHE A 60 7.43 -0.18 7.48
CA PHE A 60 8.21 -1.32 7.04
C PHE A 60 7.85 -1.73 5.61
N PHE A 61 6.56 -1.92 5.32
CA PHE A 61 6.07 -2.33 4.01
C PHE A 61 6.40 -1.30 2.93
N VAL A 62 6.24 0.00 3.19
CA VAL A 62 6.59 1.08 2.24
C VAL A 62 8.06 0.97 1.82
N ARG A 63 8.98 0.76 2.77
CA ARG A 63 10.42 0.62 2.46
C ARG A 63 10.70 -0.62 1.60
N VAL A 64 10.05 -1.75 1.89
CA VAL A 64 10.24 -3.00 1.14
C VAL A 64 9.64 -2.89 -0.26
N LEU A 65 8.43 -2.35 -0.38
CA LEU A 65 7.72 -2.12 -1.63
C LEU A 65 8.53 -1.22 -2.57
N PHE A 66 9.10 -0.13 -2.06
CA PHE A 66 9.92 0.77 -2.87
C PHE A 66 11.13 0.06 -3.50
N ARG A 67 11.83 -0.79 -2.73
CA ARG A 67 12.96 -1.57 -3.25
C ARG A 67 12.52 -2.60 -4.29
N LYS A 68 11.42 -3.31 -4.03
CA LYS A 68 10.84 -4.31 -4.94
C LYS A 68 10.37 -3.68 -6.26
N PHE A 69 9.70 -2.52 -6.16
CA PHE A 69 9.23 -1.76 -7.30
C PHE A 69 10.39 -1.29 -8.17
N LYS A 70 11.47 -0.77 -7.56
CA LYS A 70 12.70 -0.41 -8.28
C LYS A 70 13.28 -1.60 -9.04
N SER A 71 13.36 -2.77 -8.40
CA SER A 71 13.87 -3.99 -9.05
C SER A 71 13.01 -4.45 -10.24
N VAL A 72 11.68 -4.36 -10.11
CA VAL A 72 10.75 -4.62 -11.22
C VAL A 72 10.98 -3.64 -12.36
N GLN A 73 11.14 -2.35 -12.06
CA GLN A 73 11.39 -1.31 -13.05
C GLN A 73 12.71 -1.53 -13.80
N GLU A 74 13.80 -1.88 -13.09
CA GLU A 74 15.09 -2.21 -13.70
C GLU A 74 14.97 -3.41 -14.66
N SER A 75 14.26 -4.46 -14.24
CA SER A 75 14.03 -5.66 -15.07
C SER A 75 13.18 -5.36 -16.30
N PHE A 76 12.19 -4.47 -16.16
CA PHE A 76 11.37 -4.00 -17.28
C PHE A 76 12.19 -3.19 -18.29
N SER A 77 13.10 -2.34 -17.82
CA SER A 77 14.01 -1.58 -18.69
C SER A 77 14.88 -2.53 -19.52
N LEU A 78 15.48 -3.56 -18.89
CA LEU A 78 16.29 -4.56 -19.61
C LEU A 78 15.47 -5.32 -20.66
N LEU A 79 14.25 -5.73 -20.31
CA LEU A 79 13.36 -6.43 -21.23
C LEU A 79 13.02 -5.56 -22.47
N THR A 80 12.71 -4.28 -22.24
CA THR A 80 12.36 -3.35 -23.32
C THR A 80 13.57 -2.94 -24.17
N GLU A 81 14.76 -2.82 -23.58
CA GLU A 81 16.02 -2.65 -24.30
C GLU A 81 16.30 -3.86 -25.21
N LYS A 82 16.10 -5.08 -24.70
CA LYS A 82 16.32 -6.30 -25.51
C LYS A 82 15.41 -6.34 -26.73
N VAL A 83 14.12 -6.01 -26.56
CA VAL A 83 13.18 -5.92 -27.68
C VAL A 83 13.63 -4.87 -28.71
N ARG A 84 14.10 -3.71 -28.25
CA ARG A 84 14.60 -2.65 -29.14
C ARG A 84 15.81 -3.12 -29.94
N GLU A 85 16.76 -3.81 -29.30
CA GLU A 85 17.94 -4.39 -29.94
C GLU A 85 17.52 -5.39 -31.02
N MET A 86 16.65 -6.34 -30.69
CA MET A 86 16.18 -7.37 -31.63
C MET A 86 15.47 -6.76 -32.85
N ILE A 87 14.62 -5.75 -32.65
CA ILE A 87 13.92 -5.09 -33.75
C ILE A 87 14.90 -4.30 -34.63
N SER A 88 15.85 -3.57 -34.02
CA SER A 88 16.84 -2.78 -34.76
C SER A 88 17.82 -3.67 -35.54
N GLY A 89 18.15 -4.82 -34.97
CA GLY A 89 19.08 -5.81 -35.51
C GLY A 89 18.43 -6.97 -36.27
N ILE A 90 17.14 -6.90 -36.60
CA ILE A 90 16.37 -8.07 -37.09
C ILE A 90 16.99 -8.72 -38.34
N LYS A 91 17.54 -7.90 -39.26
CA LYS A 91 18.22 -8.40 -40.46
C LYS A 91 19.50 -9.19 -40.14
N ILE A 92 20.22 -8.78 -39.09
CA ILE A 92 21.43 -9.47 -38.63
C ILE A 92 21.04 -10.80 -37.98
N ILE A 93 20.04 -10.79 -37.11
CA ILE A 93 19.52 -12.01 -36.46
C ILE A 93 19.11 -13.04 -37.51
N GLN A 94 18.37 -12.62 -38.54
CA GLN A 94 17.96 -13.48 -39.66
C GLN A 94 19.13 -13.95 -40.52
N ALA A 95 20.08 -13.06 -40.84
CA ALA A 95 21.25 -13.41 -41.64
C ALA A 95 22.12 -14.49 -40.99
N PHE A 96 22.16 -14.53 -39.65
CA PHE A 96 22.91 -15.51 -38.87
C PHE A 96 22.04 -16.63 -38.27
N GLN A 97 20.75 -16.70 -38.62
CA GLN A 97 19.78 -17.69 -38.10
C GLN A 97 19.78 -17.77 -36.56
N GLN A 98 19.79 -16.62 -35.89
CA GLN A 98 19.87 -16.49 -34.43
C GLN A 98 18.50 -16.28 -33.76
N GLU A 99 17.38 -16.53 -34.44
CA GLU A 99 16.04 -16.29 -33.90
C GLU A 99 15.75 -17.10 -32.63
N GLU A 100 16.04 -18.40 -32.64
CA GLU A 100 15.83 -19.30 -31.50
C GLU A 100 16.71 -18.93 -30.28
N PRO A 101 18.05 -18.73 -30.44
CA PRO A 101 18.89 -18.22 -29.36
C PRO A 101 18.40 -16.91 -28.75
N GLU A 102 17.99 -15.96 -29.59
CA GLU A 102 17.50 -14.65 -29.13
C GLU A 102 16.14 -14.76 -28.43
N SER A 103 15.24 -15.63 -28.93
CA SER A 103 13.97 -15.93 -28.27
C SER A 103 14.19 -16.54 -26.88
N LYS A 104 15.13 -17.49 -26.75
CA LYS A 104 15.46 -18.08 -25.45
C LYS A 104 16.04 -17.06 -24.48
N ASN A 105 16.88 -16.14 -24.96
CA ASN A 105 17.40 -15.05 -24.14
C ASN A 105 16.30 -14.10 -23.66
N PHE A 106 15.36 -13.76 -24.55
CA PHE A 106 14.18 -12.97 -24.20
C PHE A 106 13.30 -13.66 -23.16
N ASP A 107 13.05 -14.96 -23.31
CA ASP A 107 12.27 -15.75 -22.35
C ASP A 107 12.90 -15.75 -20.96
N ASN A 108 14.23 -15.89 -20.86
CA ASN A 108 14.94 -15.81 -19.58
C ASN A 108 14.72 -14.46 -18.87
N LEU A 109 14.84 -13.35 -19.61
CA LEU A 109 14.59 -12.01 -19.07
C LEU A 109 13.12 -11.81 -18.66
N SER A 110 12.20 -12.37 -19.45
CA SER A 110 10.76 -12.35 -19.15
C SER A 110 10.43 -13.10 -17.87
N GLN A 111 11.01 -14.28 -17.66
CA GLN A 111 10.86 -15.04 -16.41
C GLN A 111 11.46 -14.33 -15.20
N GLU A 112 12.60 -13.64 -15.35
CA GLU A 112 13.16 -12.82 -14.28
C GLU A 112 12.22 -11.65 -13.91
N TYR A 113 11.68 -10.95 -14.92
CA TYR A 113 10.70 -9.89 -14.73
C TYR A 113 9.43 -10.40 -14.02
N LEU A 114 8.93 -11.57 -14.43
CA LEU A 114 7.78 -12.22 -13.79
C LEU A 114 8.08 -12.56 -12.33
N GLY A 115 9.22 -13.16 -12.04
CA GLY A 115 9.63 -13.51 -10.67
C GLY A 115 9.72 -12.29 -9.76
N LYS A 116 10.28 -11.19 -10.26
CA LYS A 116 10.33 -9.91 -9.52
C LYS A 116 8.93 -9.36 -9.24
N ASN A 117 8.04 -9.38 -10.23
CA ASN A 117 6.64 -8.94 -10.06
C ASN A 117 5.88 -9.80 -9.04
N ILE A 118 5.99 -11.13 -9.12
CA ILE A 118 5.36 -12.03 -8.15
C ILE A 118 5.86 -11.71 -6.73
N SER A 119 7.17 -11.45 -6.58
CA SER A 119 7.73 -11.09 -5.28
C SER A 119 7.24 -9.74 -4.75
N LEU A 120 6.99 -8.76 -5.62
CA LEU A 120 6.39 -7.47 -5.28
C LEU A 120 4.93 -7.65 -4.84
N ILE A 121 4.14 -8.38 -5.63
CA ILE A 121 2.71 -8.60 -5.38
C ILE A 121 2.48 -9.38 -4.09
N LYS A 122 3.34 -10.37 -3.75
CA LYS A 122 3.26 -11.07 -2.47
C LYS A 122 3.38 -10.12 -1.28
N ILE A 123 4.35 -9.20 -1.31
CA ILE A 123 4.52 -8.19 -0.25
C ILE A 123 3.31 -7.25 -0.22
N TRP A 124 2.89 -6.74 -1.37
CA TRP A 124 1.76 -5.82 -1.45
C TRP A 124 0.45 -6.46 -0.96
N GLY A 125 0.19 -7.70 -1.36
CA GLY A 125 -1.00 -8.46 -0.97
C GLY A 125 -1.06 -8.82 0.52
N THR A 126 0.07 -8.83 1.23
CA THR A 126 0.09 -9.07 2.70
C THR A 126 -0.10 -7.81 3.54
N MET A 127 0.13 -6.62 2.96
CA MET A 127 0.10 -5.36 3.70
C MET A 127 -1.30 -5.04 4.24
N PHE A 128 -2.32 -5.06 3.37
CA PHE A 128 -3.69 -4.73 3.77
C PHE A 128 -4.29 -5.73 4.76
N PRO A 129 -4.17 -7.06 4.59
CA PRO A 129 -4.65 -8.02 5.59
C PRO A 129 -4.06 -7.78 6.99
N LEU A 130 -2.79 -7.40 7.11
CA LEU A 130 -2.18 -7.07 8.39
C LEU A 130 -2.77 -5.78 8.98
N ILE A 131 -2.94 -4.73 8.17
CA ILE A 131 -3.56 -3.48 8.62
C ILE A 131 -4.99 -3.74 9.13
N PHE A 132 -5.79 -4.49 8.36
CA PHE A 132 -7.15 -4.89 8.75
C PHE A 132 -7.15 -5.69 10.04
N LEU A 133 -6.27 -6.69 10.19
CA LEU A 133 -6.19 -7.49 11.41
C LEU A 133 -5.99 -6.63 12.65
N PHE A 134 -5.06 -5.66 12.62
CA PHE A 134 -4.82 -4.79 13.78
C PHE A 134 -5.94 -3.77 14.00
N ALA A 135 -6.60 -3.29 12.95
CA ALA A 135 -7.79 -2.45 13.09
C ALA A 135 -8.93 -3.21 13.80
N GLU A 136 -9.19 -4.45 13.38
CA GLU A 136 -10.22 -5.31 14.00
C GLU A 136 -9.85 -5.73 15.43
N ILE A 137 -8.56 -5.90 15.75
CA ILE A 137 -8.11 -6.06 17.14
C ILE A 137 -8.45 -4.81 17.96
N GLY A 138 -8.27 -3.62 17.40
CA GLY A 138 -8.71 -2.36 18.02
C GLY A 138 -10.20 -2.33 18.32
N MET A 139 -11.01 -2.69 17.32
CA MET A 139 -12.46 -2.81 17.47
C MET A 139 -12.84 -3.79 18.59
N ALA A 140 -12.19 -4.96 18.63
CA ALA A 140 -12.40 -5.96 19.68
C ALA A 140 -12.01 -5.44 21.08
N ILE A 141 -10.92 -4.69 21.20
CA ILE A 141 -10.50 -4.05 22.46
C ILE A 141 -11.56 -3.04 22.93
N ILE A 142 -12.05 -2.19 22.04
CA ILE A 142 -13.08 -1.18 22.35
C ILE A 142 -14.36 -1.89 22.79
N LEU A 143 -14.80 -2.92 22.07
CA LEU A 143 -16.00 -3.67 22.41
C LEU A 143 -15.87 -4.36 23.77
N TRP A 144 -14.71 -4.94 24.07
CA TRP A 144 -14.45 -5.62 25.34
C TRP A 144 -14.43 -4.63 26.51
N VAL A 145 -13.58 -3.60 26.44
CA VAL A 145 -13.38 -2.64 27.54
C VAL A 145 -14.60 -1.72 27.68
N GLY A 146 -15.11 -1.21 26.56
CA GLY A 146 -16.29 -0.36 26.52
C GLY A 146 -17.55 -1.11 26.96
N GLY A 147 -17.70 -2.38 26.57
CA GLY A 147 -18.80 -3.23 27.02
C GLY A 147 -18.81 -3.41 28.54
N GLN A 148 -17.65 -3.60 29.17
CA GLN A 148 -17.53 -3.65 30.63
C GLN A 148 -17.94 -2.31 31.28
N GLN A 149 -17.52 -1.18 30.72
CA GLN A 149 -17.89 0.15 31.23
C GLN A 149 -19.39 0.42 31.12
N VAL A 150 -20.04 -0.08 30.06
CA VAL A 150 -21.50 -0.01 29.93
C VAL A 150 -22.20 -0.82 31.02
N ILE A 151 -21.73 -2.05 31.31
CA ILE A 151 -22.29 -2.88 32.39
C ILE A 151 -22.15 -2.21 33.76
N LEU A 152 -21.05 -1.48 33.98
CA LEU A 152 -20.78 -0.74 35.21
C LEU A 152 -21.49 0.63 35.29
N ASN A 153 -22.29 0.99 34.28
CA ASN A 153 -22.92 2.31 34.12
C ASN A 153 -21.93 3.49 34.07
N GLU A 154 -20.67 3.24 33.69
CA GLU A 154 -19.65 4.28 33.46
C GLU A 154 -19.74 4.90 32.06
N LEU A 155 -20.39 4.19 31.13
CA LEU A 155 -20.57 4.60 29.74
C LEU A 155 -21.99 4.21 29.29
N THR A 156 -22.62 5.01 28.44
CA THR A 156 -23.90 4.66 27.84
C THR A 156 -23.70 3.77 26.62
N THR A 157 -24.73 2.98 26.26
CA THR A 157 -24.71 2.19 25.02
C THR A 157 -24.55 3.07 23.78
N GLY A 158 -25.13 4.28 23.79
CA GLY A 158 -24.99 5.25 22.70
C GLY A 158 -23.55 5.74 22.52
N GLU A 159 -22.85 6.02 23.64
CA GLU A 159 -21.43 6.38 23.60
C GLU A 159 -20.57 5.23 23.10
N LEU A 160 -20.85 3.98 23.48
CA LEU A 160 -20.12 2.82 22.95
C LEU A 160 -20.31 2.69 21.44
N VAL A 161 -21.55 2.82 20.95
CA VAL A 161 -21.83 2.79 19.51
C VAL A 161 -21.14 3.93 18.77
N ALA A 162 -21.07 5.13 19.38
CA ALA A 162 -20.31 6.24 18.84
C ALA A 162 -18.82 5.88 18.72
N PHE A 163 -18.21 5.32 19.77
CA PHE A 163 -16.83 4.84 19.77
C PHE A 163 -16.52 3.78 18.71
N LEU A 164 -17.48 2.90 18.39
CA LEU A 164 -17.33 1.90 17.33
C LEU A 164 -17.51 2.47 15.92
N SER A 165 -18.14 3.65 15.81
CA SER A 165 -18.41 4.34 14.54
C SER A 165 -17.31 5.34 14.16
N TYR A 166 -16.55 5.81 15.15
CA TYR A 166 -15.40 6.70 15.05
C TYR A 166 -14.12 5.93 14.70
#